data_AF-A0A142BHE0-F1
#
_entry.id   AF-A0A142BHE0-F1
#
_cell.length_a   1.000
_cell.length_b   1.000
_cell.length_c   1.000
_cell.angle_alpha   90.00
_cell.angle_beta   90.00
_cell.angle_gamma   90.00
#
_symmetry.space_group_name_H-M   'P 1'
#
loop_
_entity.id
_entity.type
_entity.pdbx_description
1 polymer ?
#
loop_
_entity_poly.entity_id
_entity_poly.type
_entity_poly.pdbx_seq_one_letter_code
_entity_poly.pdbx_strand_id
1 'polypeptide(L)'
;MNIFEESLNVLKSKVQLRKLFQDMHVEDIQRVISRIESIHEEKLEALKEVEQEQERKREAIEAVLKEMQDKGLDIGDLAVVGKGAESNRKGKTRQRYQFEYQAEDGSTVTWEGATTGRIPAEFSAYLKRTGKERKDCIVTEL
;
A
#
# COMPACT_ATOMS: atom_id res chain seq x y z
N MET A 1 -18.93 10.68 -18.40
CA MET A 1 -19.05 11.64 -17.29
C MET A 1 -19.70 10.90 -16.14
N ASN A 2 -19.14 11.01 -14.92
CA ASN A 2 -19.65 10.26 -13.78
C ASN A 2 -20.92 10.97 -13.26
N ILE A 3 -22.08 10.34 -13.43
CA ILE A 3 -23.38 10.99 -13.19
C ILE A 3 -23.53 11.50 -11.75
N PHE A 4 -22.84 10.84 -10.82
CA PHE A 4 -22.77 11.22 -9.41
C PHE A 4 -22.00 12.52 -9.19
N GLU A 5 -20.90 12.74 -9.91
CA GLU A 5 -20.11 13.97 -9.76
C GLU A 5 -20.84 15.19 -10.33
N GLU A 6 -21.56 15.00 -11.43
CA GLU A 6 -22.40 16.04 -12.02
C GLU A 6 -23.56 16.41 -11.08
N SER A 7 -24.21 15.40 -10.49
CA SER A 7 -25.27 15.60 -9.48
C SER A 7 -24.75 16.36 -8.26
N LEU A 8 -23.55 16.05 -7.77
CA LEU A 8 -22.94 16.78 -6.66
C LEU A 8 -22.61 18.23 -7.01
N ASN A 9 -22.20 18.51 -8.26
CA ASN A 9 -21.94 19.88 -8.68
C ASN A 9 -23.22 20.73 -8.71
N VAL A 10 -24.32 20.14 -9.17
CA VAL A 10 -25.66 20.76 -9.11
C VAL A 10 -26.06 21.04 -7.65
N LEU A 11 -25.81 20.09 -6.74
CA LEU A 11 -26.13 20.23 -5.32
C LEU A 11 -25.26 21.28 -4.58
N LYS A 12 -24.01 21.49 -5.03
CA LYS A 12 -23.09 22.49 -4.44
C LYS A 12 -23.41 23.92 -4.84
N SER A 13 -23.94 24.15 -6.04
CA SER A 13 -24.19 25.50 -6.56
C SER A 13 -25.59 26.00 -6.21
N LYS A 14 -25.68 27.09 -5.44
CA LYS A 14 -26.96 27.72 -5.05
C LYS A 14 -27.85 28.07 -6.25
N VAL A 15 -27.25 28.45 -7.38
CA VAL A 15 -28.00 28.82 -8.60
C VAL A 15 -28.59 27.58 -9.27
N GLN A 16 -27.83 26.48 -9.35
CA GLN A 16 -28.32 25.23 -9.93
C GLN A 16 -29.30 24.53 -9.00
N LEU A 17 -29.09 24.60 -7.69
CA LEU A 17 -30.00 24.07 -6.68
C LEU A 17 -31.37 24.75 -6.74
N ARG A 18 -31.41 26.08 -6.88
CA ARG A 18 -32.67 26.83 -7.08
C ARG A 18 -33.40 26.41 -8.36
N LYS A 19 -32.67 26.14 -9.45
CA LYS A 19 -33.26 25.64 -10.69
C LYS A 19 -33.80 24.22 -10.52
N LEU A 20 -33.07 23.36 -9.80
CA LEU A 20 -33.46 21.96 -9.55
C LEU A 20 -34.77 21.88 -8.75
N PHE A 21 -34.96 22.76 -7.77
CA PHE A 21 -36.15 22.79 -6.91
C PHE A 21 -37.22 23.78 -7.37
N GLN A 22 -37.08 24.40 -8.54
CA GLN A 22 -37.99 25.47 -8.98
C GLN A 22 -39.44 25.01 -9.09
N ASP A 23 -39.66 23.77 -9.54
CA ASP A 23 -40.99 23.18 -9.76
C ASP A 23 -41.39 22.18 -8.65
N MET A 24 -40.65 22.11 -7.54
CA MET A 24 -40.95 21.22 -6.42
C MET A 24 -41.77 21.93 -5.34
N HIS A 25 -42.70 21.19 -4.72
CA HIS A 25 -43.45 21.68 -3.58
C HIS A 25 -42.58 21.76 -2.33
N VAL A 26 -42.94 22.68 -1.43
CA VAL A 26 -42.23 22.91 -0.16
C VAL A 26 -42.15 21.63 0.68
N GLU A 27 -43.19 20.80 0.66
CA GLU A 27 -43.22 19.53 1.39
C GLU A 27 -42.18 18.52 0.87
N ASP A 28 -41.96 18.47 -0.44
CA ASP A 28 -40.96 17.59 -1.04
C ASP A 28 -39.54 18.09 -0.75
N ILE A 29 -39.33 19.41 -0.76
CA ILE A 29 -38.07 20.02 -0.34
C ILE A 29 -37.79 19.65 1.13
N GLN A 30 -38.79 19.71 2.00
CA GLN A 30 -38.65 19.34 3.41
C GLN A 30 -38.25 17.87 3.57
N ARG A 31 -38.85 16.95 2.80
CA ARG A 31 -38.46 15.53 2.82
C ARG A 31 -37.01 15.32 2.37
N VAL A 32 -36.57 16.06 1.35
CA VAL A 32 -35.18 16.00 0.88
C VAL A 32 -34.22 16.50 1.96
N ILE A 33 -34.55 17.59 2.64
CA ILE A 33 -33.76 18.12 3.76
C ILE A 33 -33.62 17.07 4.85
N SER A 34 -34.72 16.49 5.33
CA SER A 34 -34.67 15.46 6.39
C SER A 34 -33.81 14.26 6.02
N ARG A 35 -33.81 13.87 4.74
CA ARG A 35 -32.97 12.75 4.28
C ARG A 35 -31.48 13.11 4.23
N ILE A 36 -31.16 14.35 3.83
CA ILE A 36 -29.79 14.86 3.85
C ILE A 36 -29.30 15.01 5.30
N GLU A 37 -30.14 15.47 6.21
CA GLU A 37 -29.83 15.58 7.64
C GLU A 37 -29.52 14.22 8.26
N SER A 38 -30.33 13.19 7.97
CA SER A 38 -30.05 11.81 8.39
C SER A 38 -28.68 11.33 7.91
N ILE A 39 -28.37 11.51 6.63
CA ILE A 39 -27.08 11.11 6.05
C ILE A 39 -25.93 11.90 6.70
N HIS A 40 -26.15 13.19 6.99
CA HIS A 40 -25.15 14.02 7.66
C HIS A 40 -24.90 13.54 9.09
N GLU A 41 -25.94 13.18 9.85
CA GLU A 41 -25.83 12.63 11.20
C GLU A 41 -25.08 11.29 11.20
N GLU A 42 -25.41 10.37 10.29
CA GLU A 42 -24.68 9.10 10.11
C GLU A 42 -23.19 9.32 9.84
N LYS A 43 -22.85 10.30 8.98
CA LYS A 43 -21.45 10.65 8.69
C LYS A 43 -20.75 11.26 9.89
N LEU A 44 -21.44 12.10 10.66
CA LEU A 44 -20.90 12.73 11.86
C LEU A 44 -20.64 11.68 12.96
N GLU A 45 -21.56 10.74 13.15
CA GLU A 45 -21.40 9.64 14.10
C GLU A 45 -20.21 8.74 13.70
N ALA A 46 -20.08 8.39 12.43
CA ALA A 46 -18.92 7.64 11.95
C ALA A 46 -17.58 8.38 12.18
N LEU A 47 -17.55 9.71 12.00
CA LEU A 47 -16.37 10.51 12.30
C LEU A 47 -16.06 10.52 13.80
N LYS A 48 -17.07 10.68 14.64
CA LYS A 48 -16.92 10.64 16.11
C LYS A 48 -16.45 9.28 16.60
N GLU A 49 -16.94 8.18 16.02
CA GLU A 49 -16.49 6.84 16.38
C GLU A 49 -15.01 6.63 16.05
N VAL A 50 -14.56 7.10 14.88
CA VAL A 50 -13.14 7.07 14.51
C VAL A 50 -12.30 7.93 15.44
N GLU A 51 -12.77 9.12 15.81
CA GLU A 51 -12.08 10.00 16.75
C GLU A 51 -11.99 9.38 18.15
N GLN A 52 -13.08 8.78 18.65
CA GLN A 52 -13.11 8.08 19.94
C GLN A 52 -12.23 6.82 19.95
N GLU A 53 -12.16 6.09 18.84
CA GLU A 53 -11.26 4.94 18.68
C GLU A 53 -9.79 5.41 18.72
N GLN A 54 -9.47 6.53 18.05
CA GLN A 54 -8.13 7.11 18.11
C GLN A 54 -7.79 7.63 19.50
N GLU A 55 -8.75 8.26 20.20
CA GLU A 55 -8.54 8.77 21.55
C GLU A 55 -8.35 7.63 22.54
N ARG A 56 -9.19 6.60 22.50
CA ARG A 56 -9.00 5.38 23.31
C ARG A 56 -7.65 4.72 23.06
N LYS A 57 -7.19 4.69 21.80
CA LYS A 57 -5.84 4.20 21.47
C LYS A 57 -4.76 5.08 22.07
N ARG A 58 -4.88 6.41 21.99
CA ARG A 58 -3.93 7.34 22.62
C ARG A 58 -3.90 7.20 24.13
N GLU A 59 -5.05 7.18 24.79
CA GLU A 59 -5.18 6.98 26.24
C GLU A 59 -4.57 5.64 26.68
N ALA A 60 -4.84 4.56 25.93
CA ALA A 60 -4.24 3.25 26.21
C ALA A 60 -2.72 3.26 26.06
N ILE A 61 -2.20 3.90 25.00
CA ILE A 61 -0.74 4.03 24.79
C ILE A 61 -0.12 4.85 25.93
N GLU A 62 -0.74 5.95 26.35
CA GLU A 62 -0.24 6.80 27.43
C GLU A 62 -0.27 6.08 28.78
N ALA A 63 -1.35 5.35 29.09
CA ALA A 63 -1.45 4.53 30.30
C ALA A 63 -0.36 3.44 30.33
N VAL A 64 -0.13 2.78 29.20
CA VAL A 64 0.92 1.77 29.05
C VAL A 64 2.31 2.40 29.21
N LEU A 65 2.55 3.57 28.63
CA LEU A 65 3.83 4.28 28.73
C LEU A 65 4.12 4.71 30.18
N LYS A 66 3.08 5.13 30.91
CA LYS A 66 3.19 5.42 32.35
C LYS A 66 3.51 4.18 33.18
N GLU A 67 2.86 3.05 32.92
CA GLU A 67 3.15 1.78 33.60
C GLU A 67 4.57 1.27 33.28
N MET A 68 5.04 1.47 32.05
CA MET A 68 6.40 1.15 31.61
C MET A 68 7.44 1.99 32.37
N GLN A 69 7.19 3.30 32.49
CA GLN A 69 8.08 4.19 33.24
C GLN A 69 8.14 3.82 34.73
N ASP A 70 7.02 3.44 35.35
CA ASP A 70 6.95 3.00 36.75
C ASP A 70 7.77 1.70 36.98
N LYS A 71 7.76 0.80 35.99
CA LYS A 71 8.56 -0.42 35.97
C LYS A 71 10.02 -0.21 35.55
N GLY A 72 10.42 1.02 35.22
CA GLY A 72 11.77 1.36 34.79
C GLY A 72 12.15 0.81 33.41
N LEU A 73 11.17 0.54 32.55
CA LEU A 73 11.36 0.02 31.19
C LEU A 73 11.37 1.17 30.18
N ASP A 74 12.39 1.22 29.31
CA ASP A 74 12.43 2.17 28.19
C ASP A 74 11.78 1.59 26.93
N ILE A 75 11.34 2.45 26.02
CA ILE A 75 10.79 2.06 24.70
C ILE A 75 11.79 1.16 23.94
N GLY A 76 13.08 1.39 24.13
CA GLY A 76 14.16 0.56 23.58
C GLY A 76 14.14 -0.90 24.08
N ASP A 77 13.82 -1.15 25.34
CA ASP A 77 13.78 -2.50 25.93
C ASP A 77 12.60 -3.32 25.39
N LEU A 78 11.48 -2.67 25.08
CA LEU A 78 10.31 -3.30 24.46
C LEU A 78 10.52 -3.66 22.99
N ALA A 79 11.30 -2.86 22.26
CA ALA A 79 11.65 -3.16 20.87
C ALA A 79 12.51 -4.43 20.75
N VAL A 80 13.22 -4.82 21.81
CA VAL A 80 13.97 -6.09 21.88
C VAL A 80 13.01 -7.28 22.00
N VAL A 81 11.96 -7.15 22.82
CA VAL A 81 10.96 -8.22 23.03
C VAL A 81 10.00 -8.35 21.84
N GLY A 82 9.58 -7.23 21.24
CA GLY A 82 8.70 -7.21 20.05
C GLY A 82 9.32 -7.84 18.80
N LYS A 83 10.64 -8.00 18.76
CA LYS A 83 11.37 -8.74 17.70
C LYS A 83 11.62 -10.22 18.03
N GLY A 84 11.02 -10.73 19.10
CA GLY A 84 11.19 -12.12 19.55
C GLY A 84 10.44 -13.19 18.74
N ALA A 85 9.58 -12.82 17.78
CA ALA A 85 8.74 -13.78 17.05
C ALA A 85 8.71 -13.63 15.52
N GLU A 86 9.53 -12.76 14.94
CA GLU A 86 9.83 -12.82 13.50
C GLU A 86 11.33 -12.93 13.34
N SER A 87 11.77 -14.16 13.11
CA SER A 87 13.05 -14.44 12.46
C SER A 87 13.07 -13.58 11.19
N ASN A 88 13.69 -12.42 11.31
CA ASN A 88 14.09 -11.57 10.21
C ASN A 88 15.14 -12.36 9.43
N ARG A 89 14.70 -13.30 8.58
CA ARG A 89 15.47 -13.70 7.42
C ARG A 89 15.48 -12.47 6.53
N LYS A 90 16.36 -11.51 6.88
CA LYS A 90 16.86 -10.50 5.96
C LYS A 90 17.20 -11.26 4.70
N GLY A 91 16.33 -11.21 3.70
CA GLY A 91 16.65 -11.74 2.39
C GLY A 91 17.94 -11.05 2.00
N LYS A 92 19.05 -11.81 1.93
CA LYS A 92 20.30 -11.31 1.34
C LYS A 92 19.89 -10.61 0.05
N THR A 93 20.12 -9.30 -0.02
CA THR A 93 19.99 -8.54 -1.27
C THR A 93 20.75 -9.33 -2.31
N ARG A 94 20.02 -9.95 -3.25
CA ARG A 94 20.62 -10.83 -4.24
C ARG A 94 21.44 -9.93 -5.15
N GLN A 95 22.76 -10.06 -5.10
CA GLN A 95 23.67 -9.36 -5.99
C GLN A 95 23.24 -9.65 -7.43
N ARG A 96 23.07 -8.57 -8.20
CA ARG A 96 22.73 -8.66 -9.61
C ARG A 96 24.04 -8.76 -10.38
N TYR A 97 24.02 -9.51 -11.46
CA TYR A 97 25.17 -9.72 -12.31
C TYR A 97 24.72 -9.60 -13.76
N GLN A 98 25.58 -9.03 -14.58
CA GLN A 98 25.43 -9.06 -16.01
C GLN A 98 26.12 -10.31 -16.54
N PHE A 99 25.36 -11.18 -17.19
CA PHE A 99 25.84 -12.40 -17.84
C PHE A 99 25.92 -12.19 -19.35
N GLU A 100 26.93 -12.78 -19.99
CA GLU A 100 27.05 -12.82 -21.44
C GLU A 100 27.11 -14.27 -21.93
N TYR A 101 26.30 -14.61 -22.93
CA TYR A 101 26.26 -15.94 -23.52
C TYR A 101 25.97 -15.91 -25.01
N GLN A 102 26.35 -16.97 -25.71
CA GLN A 102 26.13 -17.09 -27.14
C GLN A 102 24.84 -17.87 -27.41
N ALA A 103 23.89 -17.24 -28.10
CA ALA A 103 22.65 -17.87 -28.53
C ALA A 103 22.90 -18.98 -29.56
N GLU A 104 21.88 -19.80 -29.84
CA GLU A 104 21.96 -20.82 -30.90
C GLU A 104 22.19 -20.20 -32.28
N ASP A 105 21.73 -18.95 -32.49
CA ASP A 105 21.90 -18.17 -33.71
C ASP A 105 23.30 -17.50 -33.83
N GLY A 106 24.25 -17.87 -32.95
CA GLY A 106 25.63 -17.36 -32.97
C GLY A 106 25.81 -15.95 -32.42
N SER A 107 24.72 -15.22 -32.15
CA SER A 107 24.71 -13.87 -31.58
C SER A 107 25.06 -13.86 -30.08
N THR A 108 25.84 -12.87 -29.66
CA THR A 108 26.16 -12.63 -28.25
C THR A 108 25.01 -11.89 -27.57
N VAL A 109 24.45 -12.48 -26.51
CA VAL A 109 23.31 -11.93 -25.76
C VAL A 109 23.76 -11.60 -24.34
N THR A 110 23.44 -10.38 -23.91
CA THR A 110 23.67 -9.90 -22.55
C THR A 110 22.40 -10.00 -21.72
N TRP A 111 22.48 -10.59 -20.52
CA TRP A 111 21.34 -10.76 -19.63
C TRP A 111 21.68 -10.37 -18.19
N GLU A 112 20.87 -9.52 -17.58
CA GLU A 112 20.98 -9.13 -16.18
C GLU A 112 20.16 -10.08 -15.30
N GLY A 113 20.82 -10.75 -14.35
CA GLY A 113 20.19 -11.75 -13.50
C GLY A 113 20.85 -11.89 -12.14
N ALA A 114 20.27 -12.69 -11.28
CA ALA A 114 20.92 -13.11 -10.03
C ALA A 114 21.51 -14.51 -10.21
N THR A 115 22.64 -14.79 -9.55
CA THR A 115 23.23 -16.14 -9.48
C THR A 115 22.28 -17.20 -8.89
N THR A 116 21.29 -16.76 -8.12
CA THR A 116 20.24 -17.59 -7.52
C THR A 116 18.85 -17.15 -8.01
N GLY A 117 18.24 -17.91 -8.92
CA GLY A 117 16.90 -17.65 -9.42
C GLY A 117 16.56 -18.35 -10.74
N ARG A 118 15.47 -17.90 -11.35
CA ARG A 118 15.01 -18.34 -12.67
C ARG A 118 15.98 -17.77 -13.73
N ILE A 119 16.47 -18.64 -14.60
CA ILE A 119 17.34 -18.28 -15.73
C ILE A 119 16.54 -18.36 -17.04
N PRO A 120 16.89 -17.56 -18.07
CA PRO A 120 16.32 -17.69 -19.41
C PRO A 120 16.55 -19.09 -19.98
N ALA A 121 15.60 -19.58 -20.79
CA ALA A 121 15.69 -20.89 -21.41
C ALA A 121 16.93 -21.01 -22.31
N GLU A 122 17.25 -19.94 -23.04
CA GLU A 122 18.41 -19.86 -23.93
C GLU A 122 19.74 -19.93 -23.15
N PHE A 123 19.85 -19.23 -22.02
CA PHE A 123 21.02 -19.31 -21.14
C PHE A 123 21.18 -20.72 -20.55
N SER A 124 20.07 -21.36 -20.15
CA SER A 124 20.07 -22.75 -19.68
C SER A 124 20.56 -23.72 -20.76
N ALA A 125 20.12 -23.53 -22.02
CA ALA A 125 20.59 -24.32 -23.16
C ALA A 125 22.09 -24.11 -23.43
N TYR A 126 22.57 -22.86 -23.35
CA TYR A 126 23.99 -22.53 -23.49
C TYR A 126 24.86 -23.18 -22.41
N LEU A 127 24.44 -23.12 -21.14
CA LEU A 127 25.16 -23.77 -20.03
C LEU A 127 25.22 -25.29 -20.21
N LYS A 128 24.13 -25.92 -20.68
CA LYS A 128 24.12 -27.36 -20.99
C LYS A 128 25.04 -27.72 -22.16
N ARG A 129 25.10 -26.87 -23.20
CA ARG A 129 25.96 -27.09 -24.38
C ARG A 129 27.45 -26.93 -24.06
N THR A 130 27.79 -25.95 -23.24
CA THR A 130 29.18 -25.58 -22.95
C THR A 130 29.74 -26.21 -21.69
N GLY A 131 28.89 -26.79 -20.83
CA GLY A 131 29.29 -27.36 -19.54
C GLY A 131 29.80 -26.32 -18.54
N LYS A 132 29.64 -25.03 -18.83
CA LYS A 132 30.10 -23.93 -17.96
C LYS A 132 29.16 -23.73 -16.78
N GLU A 133 29.70 -23.30 -15.66
CA GLU A 133 28.88 -22.89 -14.53
C GLU A 133 28.38 -21.46 -14.72
N ARG A 134 27.28 -21.12 -14.04
CA ARG A 134 26.67 -19.77 -14.15
C ARG A 134 27.67 -18.66 -13.83
N LYS A 135 28.61 -18.92 -12.92
CA LYS A 135 29.59 -17.95 -12.44
C LYS A 135 30.64 -17.60 -13.51
N ASP A 136 30.95 -18.52 -14.41
CA ASP A 136 31.91 -18.30 -15.50
C ASP A 136 31.40 -17.37 -16.60
N CYS A 137 30.09 -17.10 -16.63
CA CYS A 137 29.47 -16.23 -17.64
C CYS A 137 29.22 -14.82 -17.11
N ILE A 138 29.71 -14.48 -15.90
CA ILE A 138 29.55 -13.15 -15.29
C ILE A 138 30.59 -12.20 -15.91
N VAL A 139 30.11 -11.08 -16.47
CA VAL A 139 30.96 -10.03 -17.03
C VAL A 139 31.08 -8.84 -16.08
N THR A 140 30.03 -8.49 -15.35
CA THR A 140 30.03 -7.33 -14.44
C THR A 140 29.08 -7.55 -13.25
N GLU A 141 29.47 -7.07 -12.07
CA GLU A 141 28.63 -7.04 -10.86
C GLU A 141 27.81 -5.72 -10.84
N LEU A 142 26.52 -5.82 -10.52
CA LEU A 142 25.54 -4.71 -10.47
C LEU A 142 24.96 -4.52 -9.05
#